data_AF-A0A9W3GFL6-F1
#
_entry.id   AF-A0A9W3GFL6-F1
#
_cell.length_a   1.000
_cell.length_b   1.000
_cell.length_c   1.000
_cell.angle_alpha   90.00
_cell.angle_beta   90.00
_cell.angle_gamma   90.00
#
_symmetry.space_group_name_H-M   'P 1'
#
loop_
_entity.id
_entity.type
_entity.pdbx_description
1 polymer ?
#
loop_
_entity_poly.entity_id
_entity_poly.type
_entity_poly.pdbx_seq_one_letter_code
_entity_poly.pdbx_strand_id
1 'polypeptide(L)'
;MGSKKLRRVGLSQELCDRLNRHQIVTCQDFLCLSPMELMKMTGLSYQGVQELLCVVSRACAPRMQTAYEMKTQRSAAPSPAFLPTTLSALDAALHGGVACGSLTEITGPPGCGKTQFCIMMSILATLPTNMGGLEGAVVYIDTESAFSAERLVEIAESRFPRYFNNEEKLLLTSSKVHLYRELTCDEVLQRIQSLEEEIISKGVKLVIIDSVASVVRKEFDTQLQGNLRERNKFLAREAASLKYLAEEFSIPVILTNQITTHLSGALASQADLVSPADDLSPSKGTSGSSCVTAALGNTWSHCVNTRLILQDLGSERRQILIAKSPVAPFTTFVYTIEKEGLVLQGTTSFNPHNNSRKSPVKNKYQSISQVTPGQLISVSSQIRILKASAGLSLRPVPPARHAEPHVHQDLWVWEGFAA
;
A
#
# COMPACT_ATOMS: atom_id res chain seq x y z
N MET A 1 -2.75 -5.93 -12.68
CA MET A 1 -1.55 -6.70 -12.32
C MET A 1 -0.52 -6.70 -13.45
N GLY A 2 -0.05 -5.53 -13.90
CA GLY A 2 0.90 -5.44 -15.02
C GLY A 2 2.27 -6.07 -14.72
N SER A 3 2.69 -6.02 -13.45
CA SER A 3 3.98 -6.54 -12.99
C SER A 3 4.07 -8.07 -12.91
N LYS A 4 2.99 -8.79 -13.21
CA LYS A 4 2.98 -10.26 -13.20
C LYS A 4 3.97 -10.79 -14.25
N LYS A 5 4.87 -11.70 -13.84
CA LYS A 5 5.88 -12.27 -14.73
C LYS A 5 5.24 -13.19 -15.78
N LEU A 6 5.70 -13.11 -17.03
CA LEU A 6 5.17 -13.90 -18.16
C LEU A 6 5.25 -15.41 -17.94
N ARG A 7 6.30 -15.88 -17.25
CA ARG A 7 6.45 -17.29 -16.86
C ARG A 7 5.29 -17.82 -16.00
N ARG A 8 4.51 -16.94 -15.35
CA ARG A 8 3.31 -17.31 -14.56
C ARG A 8 2.01 -17.29 -15.36
N VAL A 9 2.05 -16.87 -16.62
CA VAL A 9 0.87 -16.78 -17.50
C VAL A 9 0.53 -18.15 -18.11
N GLY A 10 1.44 -19.14 -18.02
CA GLY A 10 1.28 -20.45 -18.63
C GLY A 10 1.71 -20.50 -20.11
N LEU A 11 2.60 -19.59 -20.51
CA LEU A 11 3.25 -19.63 -21.83
C LEU A 11 4.31 -20.73 -21.87
N SER A 12 4.69 -21.17 -23.08
CA SER A 12 5.77 -22.15 -23.22
C SER A 12 7.11 -21.54 -22.76
N GLN A 13 7.95 -22.37 -22.13
CA GLN A 13 9.25 -21.94 -21.62
C GLN A 13 10.11 -21.32 -22.73
N GLU A 14 10.09 -21.91 -23.93
CA GLU A 14 10.84 -21.41 -25.08
C GLU A 14 10.41 -20.00 -25.51
N LEU A 15 9.10 -19.70 -25.47
CA LEU A 15 8.59 -18.35 -25.76
C LEU A 15 9.00 -17.37 -24.67
N CYS A 16 8.91 -17.77 -23.40
CA CYS A 16 9.38 -16.96 -22.28
C CYS A 16 10.87 -16.64 -22.39
N ASP A 17 11.71 -17.63 -22.74
CA ASP A 17 13.15 -17.45 -22.89
C ASP A 17 13.48 -16.51 -24.06
N ARG A 18 12.75 -16.63 -25.19
CA ARG A 18 12.89 -15.71 -26.33
C ARG A 18 12.53 -14.26 -25.95
N LEU A 19 11.40 -14.06 -25.27
CA LEU A 19 10.97 -12.74 -24.80
C LEU A 19 11.94 -12.16 -23.76
N ASN A 20 12.46 -13.01 -22.86
CA ASN A 20 13.42 -12.59 -21.83
C ASN A 20 14.74 -12.09 -22.44
N ARG A 21 15.21 -12.66 -23.57
CA ARG A 21 16.39 -12.13 -24.31
C ARG A 21 16.19 -10.70 -24.80
N HIS A 22 14.94 -10.27 -24.99
CA HIS A 22 14.56 -8.91 -25.34
C HIS A 22 14.17 -8.06 -24.12
N GLN A 23 14.47 -8.52 -22.90
CA GLN A 23 14.10 -7.87 -21.63
C GLN A 23 12.59 -7.72 -21.41
N ILE A 24 11.79 -8.57 -22.04
CA ILE A 24 10.33 -8.61 -21.85
C ILE A 24 10.03 -9.69 -20.81
N VAL A 25 9.78 -9.27 -19.57
CA VAL A 25 9.68 -10.19 -18.43
C VAL A 25 8.27 -10.19 -17.84
N THR A 26 7.55 -9.07 -17.90
CA THR A 26 6.23 -8.89 -17.30
C THR A 26 5.11 -8.80 -18.33
N CYS A 27 3.87 -8.99 -17.89
CA CYS A 27 2.68 -8.73 -18.70
C CYS A 27 2.70 -7.32 -19.28
N GLN A 28 3.09 -6.33 -18.48
CA GLN A 28 3.12 -4.93 -18.90
C GLN A 28 4.12 -4.72 -20.04
N ASP A 29 5.34 -5.25 -19.91
CA ASP A 29 6.36 -5.16 -20.97
C ASP A 29 5.83 -5.74 -22.28
N PHE A 30 5.14 -6.88 -22.19
CA PHE A 30 4.56 -7.55 -23.35
C PHE A 30 3.40 -6.76 -23.98
N LEU A 31 2.48 -6.26 -23.16
CA LEU A 31 1.27 -5.56 -23.62
C LEU A 31 1.53 -4.14 -24.10
N CYS A 32 2.68 -3.55 -23.77
CA CYS A 32 3.10 -2.24 -24.27
C CYS A 32 3.70 -2.29 -25.69
N LEU A 33 3.97 -3.48 -26.24
CA LEU A 33 4.54 -3.65 -27.57
C LEU A 33 3.47 -3.72 -28.64
N SER A 34 3.80 -3.24 -29.84
CA SER A 34 2.94 -3.38 -31.00
C SER A 34 2.89 -4.84 -31.48
N PRO A 35 1.79 -5.28 -32.13
CA PRO A 35 1.71 -6.62 -32.70
C PRO A 35 2.86 -6.96 -33.66
N MET A 36 3.36 -5.97 -34.41
CA MET A 36 4.47 -6.15 -35.36
C MET A 36 5.81 -6.42 -34.66
N GLU A 37 6.08 -5.73 -33.56
CA GLU A 37 7.26 -5.99 -32.72
C GLU A 37 7.20 -7.38 -32.11
N LEU A 38 6.02 -7.76 -31.60
CA LEU A 38 5.79 -9.10 -31.06
C LEU A 38 5.97 -10.19 -32.11
N MET A 39 5.50 -9.99 -33.34
CA MET A 39 5.74 -10.94 -34.45
C MET A 39 7.23 -11.10 -34.70
N LYS A 40 7.99 -10.00 -34.75
CA LYS A 40 9.45 -10.03 -34.98
C LYS A 40 10.20 -10.77 -33.87
N MET A 41 9.79 -10.58 -32.61
CA MET A 41 10.46 -11.18 -31.44
C MET A 41 10.05 -12.64 -31.21
N THR A 42 8.78 -12.97 -31.44
CA THR A 42 8.25 -14.32 -31.21
C THR A 42 8.34 -15.23 -32.43
N GLY A 43 8.51 -14.68 -33.64
CA GLY A 43 8.46 -15.44 -34.90
C GLY A 43 7.07 -16.02 -35.21
N LEU A 44 6.03 -15.58 -34.52
CA LEU A 44 4.66 -16.02 -34.72
C LEU A 44 3.98 -15.23 -35.86
N SER A 45 2.95 -15.83 -36.44
CA SER A 45 2.05 -15.13 -37.37
C SER A 45 1.26 -14.04 -36.65
N TYR A 46 0.69 -13.09 -37.39
CA TYR A 46 -0.17 -12.05 -36.81
C TYR A 46 -1.32 -12.64 -35.98
N GLN A 47 -1.94 -13.72 -36.47
CA GLN A 47 -2.97 -14.44 -35.73
C GLN A 47 -2.44 -15.06 -34.44
N GLY A 48 -1.27 -15.72 -34.48
CA GLY A 48 -0.64 -16.28 -33.28
C GLY A 48 -0.29 -15.22 -32.24
N VAL A 49 0.13 -14.02 -32.67
CA VAL A 49 0.36 -12.89 -31.78
C VAL A 49 -0.95 -12.36 -31.18
N GLN A 50 -2.05 -12.30 -31.93
CA GLN A 50 -3.35 -11.91 -31.40
C GLN A 50 -3.86 -12.89 -30.34
N GLU A 51 -3.70 -14.19 -30.58
CA GLU A 51 -4.02 -15.22 -29.59
C GLU A 51 -3.17 -15.06 -28.32
N LEU A 52 -1.87 -14.83 -28.48
CA LEU A 52 -0.95 -14.60 -27.37
C LEU A 52 -1.30 -13.34 -26.57
N LEU A 53 -1.63 -12.23 -27.25
CA LEU A 53 -2.14 -11.00 -26.63
C LEU A 53 -3.40 -11.27 -25.81
N CYS A 54 -4.33 -12.09 -26.31
CA CYS A 54 -5.53 -12.46 -25.58
C CYS A 54 -5.20 -13.26 -24.31
N VAL A 55 -4.29 -14.23 -24.40
CA VAL A 55 -3.83 -15.05 -23.26
C VAL A 55 -3.19 -14.18 -22.19
N VAL A 56 -2.23 -13.33 -22.56
CA VAL A 56 -1.56 -12.43 -21.61
C VAL A 56 -2.56 -11.44 -21.03
N SER A 57 -3.40 -10.80 -21.86
CA SER A 57 -4.42 -9.85 -21.37
C SER A 57 -5.35 -10.47 -20.33
N ARG A 58 -5.85 -11.69 -20.58
CA ARG A 58 -6.71 -12.42 -19.63
C ARG A 58 -5.99 -12.78 -18.33
N ALA A 59 -4.71 -13.11 -18.39
CA ALA A 59 -3.96 -13.52 -17.21
C ALA A 59 -3.62 -12.38 -16.24
N CYS A 60 -3.68 -11.13 -16.71
CA CYS A 60 -3.30 -9.94 -15.93
C CYS A 60 -4.52 -9.03 -15.65
N ALA A 61 -5.67 -9.30 -16.31
CA ALA A 61 -6.95 -8.66 -16.05
C ALA A 61 -7.55 -9.15 -14.71
N PRO A 62 -7.97 -8.23 -13.82
CA PRO A 62 -8.69 -8.63 -12.61
C PRO A 62 -10.03 -9.28 -12.98
N ARG A 63 -10.41 -10.34 -12.28
CA ARG A 63 -11.72 -10.98 -12.44
C ARG A 63 -12.79 -10.08 -11.85
N MET A 64 -13.88 -9.84 -12.58
CA MET A 64 -15.05 -9.18 -12.01
C MET A 64 -15.60 -10.02 -10.86
N GLN A 65 -15.78 -9.37 -9.72
CA GLN A 65 -16.30 -9.99 -8.52
C GLN A 65 -17.27 -9.01 -7.85
N THR A 66 -18.37 -9.51 -7.32
CA THR A 66 -19.32 -8.68 -6.60
C THR A 66 -18.80 -8.33 -5.20
N ALA A 67 -19.26 -7.21 -4.64
CA ALA A 67 -18.91 -6.83 -3.27
C ALA A 67 -19.33 -7.90 -2.23
N TYR A 68 -20.43 -8.63 -2.50
CA TYR A 68 -20.88 -9.73 -1.65
C TYR A 68 -19.91 -10.90 -1.68
N GLU A 69 -19.51 -11.37 -2.86
CA GLU A 69 -18.54 -12.45 -3.02
C GLU A 69 -17.19 -12.10 -2.35
N MET A 70 -16.75 -10.86 -2.48
CA MET A 70 -15.51 -10.38 -1.85
C MET A 70 -15.61 -10.44 -0.32
N LYS A 71 -16.76 -10.08 0.25
CA LYS A 71 -17.02 -10.17 1.69
C LYS A 71 -17.04 -11.63 2.17
N THR A 72 -17.71 -12.52 1.46
CA THR A 72 -17.84 -13.94 1.85
C THR A 72 -16.53 -14.71 1.70
N GLN A 73 -15.73 -14.43 0.67
CA GLN A 73 -14.43 -15.08 0.48
C GLN A 73 -13.44 -14.74 1.60
N ARG A 74 -13.44 -13.50 2.11
CA ARG A 74 -12.62 -13.13 3.28
C ARG A 74 -12.96 -13.94 4.53
N SER A 75 -14.21 -14.37 4.68
CA SER A 75 -14.64 -15.21 5.80
C SER A 75 -14.33 -16.70 5.61
N ALA A 76 -14.09 -17.13 4.37
CA ALA A 76 -13.88 -18.53 4.00
C ALA A 76 -12.41 -18.87 3.67
N ALA A 77 -11.55 -17.87 3.47
CA ALA A 77 -10.15 -18.09 3.14
C ALA A 77 -9.37 -18.63 4.36
N PRO A 78 -8.56 -19.69 4.19
CA PRO A 78 -7.72 -20.23 5.26
C PRO A 78 -6.51 -19.33 5.57
N SER A 79 -6.18 -18.37 4.70
CA SER A 79 -5.06 -17.44 4.90
C SER A 79 -5.46 -16.27 5.80
N PRO A 80 -4.64 -15.92 6.82
CA PRO A 80 -4.92 -14.78 7.70
C PRO A 80 -4.94 -13.47 6.91
N ALA A 81 -6.01 -12.69 7.10
CA ALA A 81 -6.18 -11.39 6.44
C ALA A 81 -5.27 -10.30 7.02
N PHE A 82 -4.82 -10.48 8.27
CA PHE A 82 -3.98 -9.53 9.00
C PHE A 82 -2.92 -10.27 9.81
N LEU A 83 -1.78 -9.62 9.99
CA LEU A 83 -0.74 -9.96 10.95
C LEU A 83 -0.89 -9.04 12.18
N PRO A 84 -1.37 -9.55 13.33
CA PRO A 84 -1.45 -8.78 14.56
C PRO A 84 -0.10 -8.19 14.96
N THR A 85 -0.12 -6.94 15.39
CA THR A 85 1.05 -6.26 15.98
C THR A 85 1.25 -6.64 17.45
N THR A 86 0.26 -7.31 18.05
CA THR A 86 0.15 -7.62 19.49
C THR A 86 0.12 -6.36 20.38
N LEU A 87 -0.16 -5.21 19.76
CA LEU A 87 -0.48 -3.95 20.41
C LEU A 87 -2.00 -3.82 20.37
N SER A 88 -2.69 -4.37 21.37
CA SER A 88 -4.14 -4.62 21.33
C SER A 88 -5.00 -3.45 20.84
N ALA A 89 -4.73 -2.23 21.32
CA ALA A 89 -5.48 -1.05 20.89
C ALA A 89 -5.19 -0.64 19.44
N LEU A 90 -3.95 -0.83 18.98
CA LEU A 90 -3.57 -0.61 17.58
C LEU A 90 -4.18 -1.67 16.67
N ASP A 91 -4.13 -2.94 17.07
CA ASP A 91 -4.75 -4.05 16.34
C ASP A 91 -6.26 -3.87 16.22
N ALA A 92 -6.93 -3.43 17.28
CA ALA A 92 -8.35 -3.11 17.24
C ALA A 92 -8.66 -1.99 16.23
N ALA A 93 -7.87 -0.91 16.21
CA ALA A 93 -8.05 0.16 15.25
C ALA A 93 -7.75 -0.28 13.80
N LEU A 94 -6.75 -1.15 13.61
CA LEU A 94 -6.38 -1.70 12.31
C LEU A 94 -7.23 -2.93 11.88
N HIS A 95 -8.28 -3.28 12.64
CA HIS A 95 -9.15 -4.43 12.38
C HIS A 95 -8.43 -5.79 12.34
N GLY A 96 -7.39 -5.95 13.16
CA GLY A 96 -6.65 -7.20 13.33
C GLY A 96 -5.13 -7.08 13.14
N GLY A 97 -4.61 -5.91 12.77
CA GLY A 97 -3.18 -5.64 12.65
C GLY A 97 -2.76 -5.19 11.24
N VAL A 98 -1.54 -5.54 10.84
CA VAL A 98 -0.99 -5.19 9.52
C VAL A 98 -1.66 -6.03 8.45
N ALA A 99 -2.31 -5.40 7.47
CA ALA A 99 -3.08 -6.10 6.45
C ALA A 99 -2.18 -6.88 5.47
N CYS A 100 -2.48 -8.17 5.28
CA CYS A 100 -1.90 -9.00 4.24
C CYS A 100 -2.40 -8.55 2.86
N GLY A 101 -1.60 -8.75 1.81
CA GLY A 101 -1.98 -8.27 0.48
C GLY A 101 -1.80 -6.77 0.27
N SER A 102 -1.10 -6.08 1.17
CA SER A 102 -1.00 -4.62 1.16
C SER A 102 0.35 -4.10 1.64
N LEU A 103 0.64 -2.85 1.28
CA LEU A 103 1.84 -2.13 1.72
C LEU A 103 1.52 -1.28 2.95
N THR A 104 2.28 -1.48 4.02
CA THR A 104 2.24 -0.65 5.23
C THR A 104 3.55 0.11 5.40
N GLU A 105 3.44 1.43 5.46
CA GLU A 105 4.58 2.33 5.66
C GLU A 105 4.70 2.74 7.13
N ILE A 106 5.90 2.57 7.70
CA ILE A 106 6.27 3.05 9.02
C ILE A 106 7.19 4.25 8.84
N THR A 107 6.68 5.45 9.15
CA THR A 107 7.46 6.69 8.97
C THR A 107 7.68 7.43 10.28
N GLY A 108 8.79 8.15 10.39
CA GLY A 108 9.15 8.85 11.62
C GLY A 108 10.58 9.37 11.62
N PRO A 109 10.92 10.31 12.51
CA PRO A 109 12.30 10.76 12.70
C PRO A 109 13.24 9.61 13.11
N PRO A 110 14.57 9.77 13.03
CA PRO A 110 15.52 8.82 13.64
C PRO A 110 15.23 8.59 15.13
N GLY A 111 15.49 7.40 15.65
CA GLY A 111 15.33 7.10 17.09
C GLY A 111 13.89 6.86 17.59
N CYS A 112 12.86 7.01 16.74
CA CYS A 112 11.47 6.74 17.14
C CYS A 112 11.09 5.24 17.17
N GLY A 113 11.99 4.32 16.81
CA GLY A 113 11.73 2.87 16.92
C GLY A 113 11.11 2.20 15.69
N LYS A 114 11.31 2.75 14.48
CA LYS A 114 10.88 2.09 13.23
C LYS A 114 11.48 0.68 13.08
N THR A 115 12.79 0.56 13.20
CA THR A 115 13.51 -0.73 13.18
C THR A 115 13.04 -1.66 14.30
N GLN A 116 12.71 -1.13 15.48
CA GLN A 116 12.17 -1.91 16.60
C GLN A 116 10.80 -2.51 16.26
N PHE A 117 9.92 -1.73 15.61
CA PHE A 117 8.66 -2.24 15.08
C PHE A 117 8.90 -3.33 14.03
N CYS A 118 9.82 -3.13 13.08
CA CYS A 118 10.14 -4.12 12.05
C CYS A 118 10.70 -5.44 12.62
N ILE A 119 11.63 -5.38 13.58
CA ILE A 119 12.17 -6.57 14.26
C ILE A 119 11.05 -7.29 15.02
N MET A 120 10.20 -6.57 15.74
CA MET A 120 9.05 -7.14 16.43
C MET A 120 8.10 -7.86 15.45
N MET A 121 7.73 -7.22 14.34
CA MET A 121 6.86 -7.82 13.33
C MET A 121 7.49 -9.06 12.66
N SER A 122 8.83 -9.09 12.54
CA SER A 122 9.56 -10.26 12.03
C SER A 122 9.30 -11.48 12.91
N ILE A 123 9.41 -11.33 14.23
CA ILE A 123 9.13 -12.41 15.18
C ILE A 123 7.67 -12.85 15.06
N LEU A 124 6.74 -11.89 15.08
CA LEU A 124 5.30 -12.17 15.02
C LEU A 124 4.91 -12.96 13.78
N ALA A 125 5.48 -12.66 12.61
CA ALA A 125 5.21 -13.40 11.39
C ALA A 125 5.67 -14.86 11.43
N THR A 126 6.76 -15.16 12.15
CA THR A 126 7.29 -16.54 12.27
C THR A 126 6.52 -17.42 13.24
N LEU A 127 5.72 -16.82 14.14
CA LEU A 127 4.97 -17.56 15.14
C LEU A 127 3.92 -18.47 14.50
N PRO A 128 3.53 -19.56 15.19
CA PRO A 128 2.43 -20.41 14.76
C PRO A 128 1.10 -19.63 14.62
N THR A 129 0.24 -20.11 13.73
CA THR A 129 -1.07 -19.48 13.45
C THR A 129 -1.98 -19.43 14.68
N ASN A 130 -1.93 -20.44 15.56
CA ASN A 130 -2.69 -20.46 16.83
C ASN A 130 -2.22 -19.39 17.85
N MET A 131 -1.06 -18.77 17.63
CA MET A 131 -0.54 -17.63 18.39
C MET A 131 -0.70 -16.29 17.65
N GLY A 132 -1.43 -16.29 16.53
CA GLY A 132 -1.64 -15.11 15.70
C GLY A 132 -0.53 -14.83 14.69
N GLY A 133 0.47 -15.71 14.54
CA GLY A 133 1.50 -15.57 13.51
C GLY A 133 1.06 -16.11 12.15
N LEU A 134 2.00 -16.12 11.20
CA LEU A 134 1.76 -16.60 9.83
C LEU A 134 2.42 -17.96 9.55
N GLU A 135 3.16 -18.50 10.53
CA GLU A 135 3.92 -19.74 10.44
C GLU A 135 4.90 -19.80 9.25
N GLY A 136 5.35 -18.64 8.77
CA GLY A 136 6.20 -18.52 7.59
C GLY A 136 7.56 -17.90 7.85
N ALA A 137 8.40 -17.91 6.82
CA ALA A 137 9.67 -17.20 6.83
C ALA A 137 9.46 -15.68 6.65
N VAL A 138 10.48 -14.90 7.00
CA VAL A 138 10.50 -13.44 6.84
C VAL A 138 11.70 -13.09 5.98
N VAL A 139 11.52 -12.18 5.03
CA VAL A 139 12.63 -11.52 4.35
C VAL A 139 12.75 -10.10 4.90
N TYR A 140 13.93 -9.78 5.43
CA TYR A 140 14.28 -8.47 5.95
C TYR A 140 15.40 -7.87 5.09
N ILE A 141 15.09 -6.80 4.36
CA ILE A 141 16.07 -6.04 3.57
C ILE A 141 16.49 -4.83 4.40
N ASP A 142 17.70 -4.89 4.95
CA ASP A 142 18.31 -3.83 5.75
C ASP A 142 19.25 -3.00 4.87
N THR A 143 18.99 -1.70 4.82
CA THR A 143 19.75 -0.74 4.00
C THR A 143 20.56 0.24 4.84
N GLU A 144 20.36 0.20 6.16
CA GLU A 144 21.02 1.08 7.12
C GLU A 144 21.96 0.29 8.06
N SER A 145 22.01 -1.04 7.94
CA SER A 145 22.76 -1.94 8.82
C SER A 145 22.35 -1.80 10.30
N ALA A 146 21.06 -1.53 10.53
CA ALA A 146 20.49 -1.27 11.86
C ALA A 146 19.89 -2.53 12.51
N PHE A 147 19.76 -3.63 11.77
CA PHE A 147 19.24 -4.88 12.31
C PHE A 147 20.20 -5.51 13.33
N SER A 148 19.68 -5.90 14.50
CA SER A 148 20.41 -6.63 15.53
C SER A 148 19.73 -7.97 15.83
N ALA A 149 20.47 -9.06 15.65
CA ALA A 149 20.00 -10.40 15.98
C ALA A 149 19.83 -10.60 17.49
N GLU A 150 20.71 -10.03 18.31
CA GLU A 150 20.58 -10.02 19.77
C GLU A 150 19.27 -9.37 20.18
N ARG A 151 18.93 -8.24 19.55
CA ARG A 151 17.67 -7.54 19.83
C ARG A 151 16.44 -8.34 19.37
N LEU A 152 16.54 -9.08 18.28
CA LEU A 152 15.48 -10.00 17.85
C LEU A 152 15.24 -11.09 18.91
N VAL A 153 16.30 -11.69 19.43
CA VAL A 153 16.21 -12.71 20.48
C VAL A 153 15.63 -12.13 21.76
N GLU A 154 16.12 -10.96 22.20
CA GLU A 154 15.62 -10.29 23.41
C GLU A 154 14.10 -10.00 23.33
N ILE A 155 13.62 -9.50 22.19
CA ILE A 155 12.18 -9.26 21.97
C ILE A 155 11.39 -10.57 22.00
N ALA A 156 11.91 -11.62 21.35
CA ALA A 156 11.24 -12.92 21.29
C ALA A 156 11.06 -13.50 22.69
N GLU A 157 12.16 -13.64 23.45
CA GLU A 157 12.17 -14.19 24.80
C GLU A 157 11.30 -13.39 25.76
N SER A 158 11.40 -12.06 25.72
CA SER A 158 10.68 -11.20 26.65
C SER A 158 9.17 -11.19 26.35
N ARG A 159 8.79 -11.14 25.07
CA ARG A 159 7.37 -11.01 24.66
C ARG A 159 6.61 -12.35 24.70
N PHE A 160 7.30 -13.47 24.44
CA PHE A 160 6.70 -14.80 24.47
C PHE A 160 7.52 -15.80 25.30
N PRO A 161 7.73 -15.55 26.60
CA PRO A 161 8.65 -16.32 27.45
C PRO A 161 8.23 -17.79 27.60
N ARG A 162 6.93 -18.08 27.53
CA ARG A 162 6.42 -19.46 27.59
C ARG A 162 6.69 -20.24 26.30
N TYR A 163 6.72 -19.54 25.16
CA TYR A 163 6.97 -20.17 23.88
C TYR A 163 8.48 -20.33 23.65
N PHE A 164 9.25 -19.25 23.80
CA PHE A 164 10.71 -19.25 23.70
C PHE A 164 11.37 -19.64 25.03
N ASN A 165 10.94 -20.76 25.58
CA ASN A 165 11.51 -21.34 26.81
C ASN A 165 12.65 -22.32 26.53
N ASN A 166 13.02 -22.52 25.26
CA ASN A 166 14.09 -23.39 24.82
C ASN A 166 14.88 -22.73 23.68
N GLU A 167 16.16 -23.08 23.59
CA GLU A 167 17.07 -22.55 22.57
C GLU A 167 16.67 -23.04 21.15
N GLU A 168 16.15 -24.25 21.04
CA GLU A 168 15.71 -24.83 19.78
C GLU A 168 14.66 -23.97 19.05
N LYS A 169 13.62 -23.49 19.75
CA LYS A 169 12.61 -22.62 19.12
C LYS A 169 13.18 -21.26 18.74
N LEU A 170 14.12 -20.71 19.52
CA LEU A 170 14.80 -19.47 19.16
C LEU A 170 15.64 -19.64 17.89
N LEU A 171 16.36 -20.76 17.76
CA LEU A 171 17.11 -21.11 16.56
C LEU A 171 16.18 -21.32 15.35
N LEU A 172 15.06 -22.02 15.54
CA LEU A 172 14.06 -22.23 14.49
C LEU A 172 13.40 -20.91 14.05
N THR A 173 13.06 -20.01 14.97
CA THR A 173 12.50 -18.70 14.64
C THR A 173 13.53 -17.78 13.98
N SER A 174 14.75 -17.70 14.50
CA SER A 174 15.79 -16.84 13.93
C SER A 174 16.25 -17.31 12.54
N SER A 175 16.33 -18.63 12.31
CA SER A 175 16.64 -19.20 10.99
C SER A 175 15.57 -18.95 9.92
N LYS A 176 14.32 -18.68 10.32
CA LYS A 176 13.22 -18.25 9.44
C LYS A 176 13.30 -16.77 9.06
N VAL A 177 14.17 -15.98 9.68
CA VAL A 177 14.35 -14.56 9.34
C VAL A 177 15.58 -14.39 8.44
N HIS A 178 15.33 -14.25 7.15
CA HIS A 178 16.37 -14.07 6.13
C HIS A 178 16.73 -12.59 5.99
N LEU A 179 17.91 -12.23 6.48
CA LEU A 179 18.45 -10.86 6.43
C LEU A 179 19.29 -10.65 5.17
N TYR A 180 18.98 -9.59 4.43
CA TYR A 180 19.77 -9.09 3.31
C TYR A 180 20.24 -7.67 3.58
N ARG A 181 21.53 -7.41 3.38
CA ARG A 181 22.10 -6.08 3.51
C ARG A 181 22.36 -5.51 2.13
N GLU A 182 21.50 -4.61 1.68
CA GLU A 182 21.57 -3.99 0.35
C GLU A 182 21.78 -2.48 0.55
N LEU A 183 22.91 -1.94 0.09
CA LEU A 183 23.35 -0.59 0.44
C LEU A 183 23.12 0.43 -0.69
N THR A 184 22.76 -0.05 -1.87
CA THR A 184 22.50 0.76 -3.08
C THR A 184 21.09 0.57 -3.63
N CYS A 185 20.61 1.50 -4.45
CA CYS A 185 19.29 1.39 -5.08
C CYS A 185 19.22 0.19 -6.05
N ASP A 186 20.31 -0.10 -6.77
CA ASP A 186 20.35 -1.21 -7.72
C ASP A 186 20.29 -2.57 -7.00
N GLU A 187 21.05 -2.75 -5.91
CA GLU A 187 21.00 -3.96 -5.08
C GLU A 187 19.60 -4.21 -4.51
N VAL A 188 18.93 -3.18 -3.97
CA VAL A 188 17.56 -3.29 -3.47
C VAL A 188 16.60 -3.69 -4.60
N LEU A 189 16.74 -3.09 -5.79
CA LEU A 189 15.90 -3.42 -6.94
C LEU A 189 16.14 -4.86 -7.43
N GLN A 190 17.39 -5.32 -7.50
CA GLN A 190 17.72 -6.70 -7.85
C GLN A 190 17.13 -7.68 -6.83
N ARG A 191 17.22 -7.36 -5.53
CA ARG A 191 16.60 -8.15 -4.46
C ARG A 191 15.08 -8.23 -4.64
N ILE A 192 14.41 -7.10 -4.89
CA ILE A 192 12.95 -7.08 -5.12
C ILE A 192 12.57 -7.95 -6.33
N GLN A 193 13.39 -8.00 -7.36
CA GLN A 193 13.13 -8.83 -8.54
C GLN A 193 13.29 -10.34 -8.27
N SER A 194 14.18 -10.74 -7.37
CA SER A 194 14.37 -12.14 -6.96
C SER A 194 13.37 -12.58 -5.87
N LEU A 195 12.75 -11.65 -5.14
CA LEU A 195 11.84 -11.95 -4.03
C LEU A 195 10.74 -12.96 -4.38
N GLU A 196 10.19 -12.92 -5.60
CA GLU A 196 9.14 -13.85 -6.02
C GLU A 196 9.56 -15.33 -5.83
N GLU A 197 10.80 -15.67 -6.22
CA GLU A 197 11.32 -17.04 -6.13
C GLU A 197 11.63 -17.40 -4.68
N GLU A 198 12.13 -16.44 -3.89
CA GLU A 198 12.39 -16.63 -2.47
C GLU A 198 11.11 -16.82 -1.67
N ILE A 199 10.06 -16.06 -1.98
CA ILE A 199 8.75 -16.17 -1.34
C ILE A 199 8.20 -17.58 -1.50
N ILE A 200 8.30 -18.13 -2.71
CA ILE A 200 7.83 -19.48 -3.03
C ILE A 200 8.71 -20.54 -2.36
N SER A 201 10.02 -20.51 -2.60
CA SER A 201 10.94 -21.56 -2.19
C SER A 201 11.13 -21.65 -0.67
N LYS A 202 11.11 -20.52 0.03
CA LYS A 202 11.32 -20.45 1.48
C LYS A 202 10.01 -20.32 2.28
N GLY A 203 8.86 -20.23 1.61
CA GLY A 203 7.57 -20.03 2.28
C GLY A 203 7.50 -18.71 3.06
N VAL A 204 7.96 -17.62 2.44
CA VAL A 204 7.96 -16.29 3.08
C VAL A 204 6.54 -15.79 3.26
N LYS A 205 6.25 -15.26 4.45
CA LYS A 205 4.95 -14.70 4.81
C LYS A 205 5.00 -13.24 5.25
N LEU A 206 6.18 -12.62 5.32
CA LEU A 206 6.35 -11.19 5.56
C LEU A 206 7.61 -10.70 4.84
N VAL A 207 7.50 -9.55 4.17
CA VAL A 207 8.64 -8.83 3.61
C VAL A 207 8.77 -7.48 4.30
N ILE A 208 9.99 -7.16 4.77
CA ILE A 208 10.34 -5.87 5.35
C ILE A 208 11.44 -5.22 4.53
N ILE A 209 11.32 -3.91 4.26
CA ILE A 209 12.42 -3.08 3.75
C ILE A 209 12.66 -1.93 4.71
N ASP A 210 13.80 -1.93 5.38
CA ASP A 210 14.23 -0.94 6.36
C ASP A 210 15.52 -0.25 5.91
N SER A 211 15.51 0.90 5.26
CA SER A 211 14.40 1.72 4.76
C SER A 211 14.53 1.95 3.25
N VAL A 212 13.41 2.07 2.54
CA VAL A 212 13.41 2.47 1.11
C VAL A 212 14.01 3.87 0.94
N ALA A 213 13.86 4.72 1.96
CA ALA A 213 14.30 6.10 1.92
C ALA A 213 15.80 6.32 2.09
N SER A 214 16.54 5.35 2.65
CA SER A 214 17.97 5.53 2.93
C SER A 214 18.78 5.53 1.62
N VAL A 215 18.62 4.50 0.79
CA VAL A 215 19.35 4.32 -0.47
C VAL A 215 19.00 5.43 -1.45
N VAL A 216 17.71 5.76 -1.54
CA VAL A 216 17.23 6.81 -2.43
C VAL A 216 17.79 8.18 -2.06
N ARG A 217 17.91 8.51 -0.77
CA ARG A 217 18.49 9.80 -0.35
C ARG A 217 20.01 9.85 -0.51
N LYS A 218 20.70 8.71 -0.42
CA LYS A 218 22.16 8.63 -0.62
C LYS A 218 22.53 8.85 -2.09
N GLU A 219 21.75 8.32 -3.01
CA GLU A 219 22.10 8.31 -4.43
C GLU A 219 21.46 9.43 -5.25
N PHE A 220 20.25 9.87 -4.90
CA PHE A 220 19.57 10.94 -5.63
C PHE A 220 19.72 12.28 -4.91
N ASP A 221 20.71 13.06 -5.32
CA ASP A 221 20.84 14.46 -4.88
C ASP A 221 19.67 15.29 -5.45
N THR A 222 18.90 15.90 -4.55
CA THR A 222 17.77 16.78 -4.87
C THR A 222 18.17 18.11 -5.50
N GLN A 223 19.46 18.50 -5.44
CA GLN A 223 19.94 19.77 -6.00
C GLN A 223 20.24 19.72 -7.50
N LEU A 224 20.34 18.53 -8.09
CA LEU A 224 20.59 18.36 -9.53
C LEU A 224 19.27 18.19 -10.30
N GLN A 225 19.03 19.08 -11.28
CA GLN A 225 17.86 18.95 -12.16
C GLN A 225 17.97 17.69 -13.03
N GLY A 226 16.91 16.86 -13.03
CA GLY A 226 16.87 15.56 -13.73
C GLY A 226 16.70 14.37 -12.78
N ASN A 227 17.40 14.39 -11.64
CA ASN A 227 17.39 13.32 -10.63
C ASN A 227 16.00 13.03 -10.07
N LEU A 228 15.13 14.03 -9.95
CA LEU A 228 13.79 13.85 -9.40
C LEU A 228 12.90 12.94 -10.26
N ARG A 229 13.05 12.99 -11.59
CA ARG A 229 12.29 12.12 -12.51
C ARG A 229 12.75 10.68 -12.40
N GLU A 230 14.06 10.46 -12.40
CA GLU A 230 14.65 9.12 -12.25
C GLU A 230 14.32 8.52 -10.89
N ARG A 231 14.43 9.32 -9.82
CA ARG A 231 13.99 8.95 -8.47
C ARG A 231 12.53 8.50 -8.43
N ASN A 232 11.62 9.30 -9.01
CA ASN A 232 10.21 8.96 -9.02
C ASN A 232 9.92 7.71 -9.85
N LYS A 233 10.64 7.52 -10.97
CA LYS A 233 10.54 6.31 -11.80
C LYS A 233 11.02 5.07 -11.04
N PHE A 234 12.13 5.17 -10.32
CA PHE A 234 12.67 4.13 -9.47
C PHE A 234 11.67 3.73 -8.38
N LEU A 235 11.21 4.71 -7.59
CA LEU A 235 10.23 4.50 -6.52
C LEU A 235 8.91 3.89 -7.03
N ALA A 236 8.44 4.33 -8.20
CA ALA A 236 7.24 3.78 -8.81
C ALA A 236 7.43 2.31 -9.21
N ARG A 237 8.60 1.94 -9.75
CA ARG A 237 8.94 0.56 -10.14
C ARG A 237 9.03 -0.36 -8.92
N GLU A 238 9.69 0.07 -7.85
CA GLU A 238 9.74 -0.69 -6.60
C GLU A 238 8.36 -0.88 -6.01
N ALA A 239 7.59 0.20 -5.87
CA ALA A 239 6.24 0.15 -5.34
C ALA A 239 5.31 -0.76 -6.14
N ALA A 240 5.39 -0.73 -7.48
CA ALA A 240 4.59 -1.60 -8.34
C ALA A 240 4.94 -3.08 -8.13
N SER A 241 6.24 -3.40 -8.05
CA SER A 241 6.72 -4.76 -7.82
C SER A 241 6.30 -5.28 -6.43
N LEU A 242 6.48 -4.47 -5.38
CA LEU A 242 6.09 -4.82 -4.02
C LEU A 242 4.59 -4.99 -3.86
N LYS A 243 3.77 -4.14 -4.51
CA LYS A 243 2.32 -4.30 -4.54
C LYS A 243 1.90 -5.62 -5.17
N TYR A 244 2.49 -5.94 -6.31
CA TYR A 244 2.22 -7.21 -6.98
C TYR A 244 2.60 -8.39 -6.07
N LEU A 245 3.77 -8.37 -5.43
CA LEU A 245 4.18 -9.43 -4.50
C LEU A 245 3.24 -9.54 -3.30
N ALA A 246 2.83 -8.42 -2.72
CA ALA A 246 1.88 -8.40 -1.61
C ALA A 246 0.56 -9.06 -2.02
N GLU A 247 -0.05 -8.60 -3.12
CA GLU A 247 -1.36 -9.06 -3.62
C GLU A 247 -1.33 -10.53 -4.08
N GLU A 248 -0.36 -10.91 -4.92
CA GLU A 248 -0.26 -12.25 -5.51
C GLU A 248 -0.02 -13.33 -4.44
N PHE A 249 0.81 -13.03 -3.43
CA PHE A 249 1.14 -13.99 -2.36
C PHE A 249 0.30 -13.79 -1.09
N SER A 250 -0.55 -12.77 -1.04
CA SER A 250 -1.35 -12.40 0.13
C SER A 250 -0.49 -12.28 1.40
N ILE A 251 0.63 -11.58 1.29
CA ILE A 251 1.56 -11.32 2.40
C ILE A 251 1.57 -9.83 2.77
N PRO A 252 1.83 -9.45 4.03
CA PRO A 252 2.10 -8.08 4.39
C PRO A 252 3.49 -7.66 3.89
N VAL A 253 3.58 -6.42 3.40
CA VAL A 253 4.85 -5.78 3.07
C VAL A 253 5.00 -4.53 3.93
N ILE A 254 6.04 -4.47 4.76
CA ILE A 254 6.33 -3.35 5.65
C ILE A 254 7.52 -2.57 5.12
N LEU A 255 7.35 -1.27 4.95
CA LEU A 255 8.39 -0.38 4.43
C LEU A 255 8.63 0.71 5.46
N THR A 256 9.89 0.98 5.80
CA THR A 256 10.20 2.14 6.64
C THR A 256 10.61 3.34 5.78
N ASN A 257 10.25 4.53 6.24
CA ASN A 257 10.57 5.79 5.58
C ASN A 257 10.96 6.84 6.63
N GLN A 258 12.06 7.54 6.42
CA GLN A 258 12.43 8.64 7.32
C GLN A 258 11.67 9.91 6.92
N ILE A 259 11.45 10.81 7.88
CA ILE A 259 10.85 12.12 7.61
C ILE A 259 11.96 13.12 7.29
N THR A 260 11.76 13.94 6.26
CA THR A 260 12.56 15.14 6.00
C THR A 260 11.79 16.39 6.40
N THR A 261 12.45 17.29 7.12
CA THR A 261 11.89 18.62 7.42
C THR A 261 12.14 19.54 6.24
N HIS A 262 11.08 19.99 5.56
CA HIS A 262 11.20 21.15 4.69
C HIS A 262 11.19 22.41 5.58
N LEU A 263 12.35 23.06 5.72
CA LEU A 263 12.36 24.46 6.15
C LEU A 263 11.90 25.29 4.95
N SER A 264 10.68 25.81 5.01
CA SER A 264 10.28 26.92 4.15
C SER A 264 11.13 28.13 4.54
N GLY A 265 12.30 28.25 3.92
CA GLY A 265 13.21 29.36 4.12
C GLY A 265 12.58 30.65 3.63
N ALA A 266 12.16 31.51 4.56
CA ALA A 266 12.08 32.94 4.31
C ALA A 266 13.50 33.47 4.10
N LEU A 267 14.03 33.35 2.88
CA LEU A 267 15.02 34.23 2.23
C LEU A 267 15.40 33.61 0.87
N ALA A 268 14.54 33.79 -0.13
CA ALA A 268 14.98 33.86 -1.53
C ALA A 268 14.72 35.29 -1.98
N SER A 269 15.80 36.05 -2.09
CA SER A 269 15.82 37.40 -2.65
C SER A 269 15.11 37.45 -4.00
N GLN A 270 14.34 38.53 -4.19
CA GLN A 270 13.72 38.94 -5.45
C GLN A 270 14.56 38.58 -6.68
N ALA A 271 14.02 37.74 -7.56
CA ALA A 271 13.96 37.96 -9.00
C ALA A 271 13.13 36.85 -9.66
N ASP A 272 12.29 37.30 -10.59
CA ASP A 272 11.50 36.57 -11.59
C ASP A 272 10.11 36.02 -11.23
N LEU A 273 9.16 36.88 -11.59
CA LEU A 273 7.72 36.70 -11.77
C LEU A 273 7.41 35.89 -13.05
N VAL A 274 6.12 35.57 -13.22
CA VAL A 274 5.42 34.91 -14.36
C VAL A 274 5.24 33.39 -14.08
N SER A 275 4.09 32.81 -13.76
CA SER A 275 2.68 33.12 -14.10
C SER A 275 1.68 32.31 -13.21
N PRO A 276 0.34 32.52 -13.32
CA PRO A 276 -0.62 32.53 -12.21
C PRO A 276 -1.66 31.37 -12.12
N ALA A 277 -2.48 31.45 -11.05
CA ALA A 277 -3.83 30.87 -10.81
C ALA A 277 -3.90 29.38 -10.40
N ASP A 278 -4.65 28.92 -9.40
CA ASP A 278 -5.60 29.53 -8.46
C ASP A 278 -5.58 28.79 -7.11
N ASP A 279 -5.79 29.59 -6.08
CA ASP A 279 -5.74 29.33 -4.64
C ASP A 279 -7.10 28.85 -4.11
N LEU A 280 -7.11 28.03 -3.06
CA LEU A 280 -8.06 28.12 -1.94
C LEU A 280 -7.53 27.28 -0.76
N SER A 281 -6.61 27.85 0.02
CA SER A 281 -6.41 27.46 1.42
C SER A 281 -6.49 28.69 2.32
N PRO A 282 -7.27 28.68 3.42
CA PRO A 282 -7.50 29.87 4.22
C PRO A 282 -6.24 30.27 4.99
N SER A 283 -5.86 31.53 4.81
CA SER A 283 -4.77 32.20 5.51
C SER A 283 -5.11 32.42 6.99
N LYS A 284 -4.17 32.07 7.88
CA LYS A 284 -3.48 33.00 8.82
C LYS A 284 -2.81 32.23 9.97
N GLY A 285 -1.54 32.56 10.17
CA GLY A 285 -0.80 32.27 11.40
C GLY A 285 0.69 32.16 11.15
N THR A 286 1.41 33.28 11.26
CA THR A 286 2.88 33.33 11.26
C THR A 286 3.43 32.49 12.40
N SER A 287 3.76 31.25 12.09
CA SER A 287 4.62 30.37 12.85
C SER A 287 5.37 29.60 11.77
N GLY A 288 6.71 29.60 11.82
CA GLY A 288 7.51 28.84 10.87
C GLY A 288 7.15 27.36 10.99
N SER A 289 6.14 26.92 10.22
CA SER A 289 5.68 25.55 10.26
C SER A 289 6.67 24.76 9.43
N SER A 290 7.64 24.15 10.10
CA SER A 290 8.39 23.05 9.49
C SER A 290 7.38 21.98 9.13
N CYS A 291 7.03 21.89 7.85
CA CYS A 291 6.08 20.89 7.39
C CYS A 291 6.80 19.54 7.36
N VAL A 292 6.55 18.74 8.39
CA VAL A 292 7.04 17.36 8.55
C VAL A 292 6.41 16.53 7.43
N THR A 293 7.17 16.27 6.37
CA THR A 293 6.71 15.51 5.20
C THR A 293 7.55 14.25 5.03
N ALA A 294 6.92 13.13 4.67
CA ALA A 294 7.63 11.90 4.36
C ALA A 294 8.65 12.11 3.23
N ALA A 295 9.87 11.56 3.36
CA ALA A 295 10.99 11.90 2.49
C ALA A 295 10.79 11.56 1.00
N LEU A 296 9.93 10.57 0.72
CA LEU A 296 9.73 10.03 -0.63
C LEU A 296 8.68 10.81 -1.46
N GLY A 297 8.01 11.80 -0.86
CA GLY A 297 7.07 12.69 -1.54
C GLY A 297 5.72 12.06 -1.94
N ASN A 298 4.92 12.82 -2.68
CA ASN A 298 3.52 12.48 -2.97
C ASN A 298 3.36 11.22 -3.81
N THR A 299 4.21 10.99 -4.81
CA THR A 299 4.15 9.79 -5.68
C THR A 299 4.17 8.50 -4.86
N TRP A 300 5.11 8.42 -3.91
CA TRP A 300 5.20 7.29 -2.99
C TRP A 300 4.01 7.21 -2.03
N SER A 301 3.54 8.37 -1.56
CA SER A 301 2.40 8.46 -0.65
C SER A 301 1.12 7.83 -1.20
N HIS A 302 0.92 7.85 -2.51
CA HIS A 302 -0.22 7.16 -3.16
C HIS A 302 0.00 5.66 -3.32
N CYS A 303 1.24 5.19 -3.25
CA CYS A 303 1.56 3.77 -3.38
C CYS A 303 1.25 2.96 -2.13
N VAL A 304 1.38 3.52 -0.94
CA VAL A 304 1.18 2.78 0.31
C VAL A 304 -0.30 2.71 0.71
N ASN A 305 -0.77 1.59 1.25
CA ASN A 305 -2.17 1.44 1.66
C ASN A 305 -2.38 2.03 3.06
N THR A 306 -1.51 1.65 3.99
CA THR A 306 -1.54 2.09 5.39
C THR A 306 -0.26 2.86 5.72
N ARG A 307 -0.36 3.96 6.47
CA ARG A 307 0.78 4.73 6.99
C ARG A 307 0.65 4.90 8.49
N LEU A 308 1.66 4.41 9.20
CA LEU A 308 1.85 4.62 10.63
C LEU A 308 2.98 5.62 10.84
N ILE A 309 2.71 6.72 11.55
CA ILE A 309 3.70 7.76 11.87
C ILE A 309 4.14 7.60 13.31
N LEU A 310 5.44 7.39 13.52
CA LEU A 310 6.08 7.27 14.82
C LEU A 310 6.75 8.61 15.17
N GLN A 311 6.36 9.19 16.29
CA GLN A 311 6.84 10.47 16.79
C GLN A 311 7.45 10.30 18.18
N ASP A 312 8.48 11.08 18.47
CA ASP A 312 9.04 11.15 19.81
C ASP A 312 8.28 12.21 20.63
N LEU A 313 7.84 11.85 21.84
CA LEU A 313 7.17 12.77 22.77
C LEU A 313 8.12 13.23 23.89
N GLY A 314 9.35 12.71 23.93
CA GLY A 314 10.30 12.93 25.02
C GLY A 314 10.04 12.02 26.23
N SER A 315 10.97 12.03 27.19
CA SER A 315 10.89 11.23 28.42
C SER A 315 10.62 9.73 28.17
N GLU A 316 11.32 9.16 27.18
CA GLU A 316 11.22 7.76 26.70
C GLU A 316 9.89 7.37 26.05
N ARG A 317 8.90 8.27 26.05
CA ARG A 317 7.59 8.07 25.46
C ARG A 317 7.60 8.48 23.99
N ARG A 318 6.88 7.70 23.20
CA ARG A 318 6.70 7.90 21.77
C ARG A 318 5.22 7.78 21.44
N GLN A 319 4.84 8.22 20.25
CA GLN A 319 3.48 8.15 19.77
C GLN A 319 3.44 7.49 18.40
N ILE A 320 2.49 6.58 18.20
CA ILE A 320 2.17 6.01 16.90
C ILE A 320 0.82 6.56 16.44
N LEU A 321 0.77 7.09 15.23
CA LEU A 321 -0.42 7.64 14.60
C LEU A 321 -0.78 6.84 13.37
N ILE A 322 -2.06 6.48 13.23
CA ILE A 322 -2.60 5.97 11.96
C ILE A 322 -2.93 7.17 11.09
N ALA A 323 -2.05 7.54 10.16
CA ALA A 323 -2.22 8.72 9.32
C ALA A 323 -2.94 8.43 8.00
N LYS A 324 -2.84 7.21 7.50
CA LYS A 324 -3.53 6.74 6.29
C LYS A 324 -3.93 5.29 6.49
N SER A 325 -5.19 4.96 6.22
CA SER A 325 -5.65 3.56 6.15
C SER A 325 -6.96 3.51 5.36
N PRO A 326 -7.21 2.46 4.57
CA PRO A 326 -8.50 2.25 3.93
C PRO A 326 -9.60 1.81 4.91
N VAL A 327 -9.23 1.33 6.10
CA VAL A 327 -10.15 0.71 7.06
C VAL A 327 -10.15 1.40 8.43
N ALA A 328 -9.01 1.94 8.86
CA ALA A 328 -8.84 2.49 10.19
C ALA A 328 -9.01 4.02 10.20
N PRO A 329 -9.73 4.58 11.19
CA PRO A 329 -9.79 6.02 11.38
C PRO A 329 -8.45 6.56 11.89
N PHE A 330 -8.26 7.88 11.74
CA PHE A 330 -7.11 8.57 12.34
C PHE A 330 -7.15 8.40 13.86
N THR A 331 -6.15 7.71 14.40
CA THR A 331 -6.07 7.34 15.82
C THR A 331 -4.62 7.42 16.27
N THR A 332 -4.40 7.74 17.55
CA THR A 332 -3.06 7.87 18.12
C THR A 332 -2.92 7.02 19.37
N PHE A 333 -1.73 6.45 19.57
CA PHE A 333 -1.41 5.62 20.73
C PHE A 333 -0.03 6.02 21.25
N VAL A 334 0.12 6.06 22.57
CA VAL A 334 1.41 6.30 23.20
C VAL A 334 2.09 4.95 23.46
N TYR A 335 3.39 4.86 23.25
CA TYR A 335 4.17 3.65 23.48
C TYR A 335 5.55 3.96 24.06
N THR A 336 6.14 2.94 24.67
CA THR A 336 7.53 2.86 25.11
C THR A 336 8.25 1.76 24.32
N ILE A 337 9.58 1.80 24.29
CA ILE A 337 10.39 0.73 23.73
C ILE A 337 11.05 0.02 24.91
N GLU A 338 10.69 -1.23 25.11
CA GLU A 338 11.10 -2.07 26.24
C GLU A 338 11.77 -3.35 25.73
N LYS A 339 12.16 -4.27 26.62
CA LYS A 339 12.76 -5.55 26.22
C LYS A 339 11.86 -6.34 25.27
N GLU A 340 10.55 -6.28 25.47
CA GLU A 340 9.51 -6.93 24.65
C GLU A 340 9.23 -6.22 23.31
N GLY A 341 10.00 -5.18 22.95
CA GLY A 341 9.79 -4.38 21.75
C GLY A 341 8.94 -3.15 22.04
N LEU A 342 7.94 -2.87 21.20
CA LEU A 342 7.00 -1.78 21.47
C LEU A 342 5.94 -2.23 22.47
N VAL A 343 5.62 -1.36 23.42
CA VAL A 343 4.58 -1.57 24.44
C VAL A 343 3.69 -0.35 24.49
N LEU A 344 2.38 -0.52 24.26
CA LEU A 344 1.43 0.59 24.37
C LEU A 344 1.25 0.97 25.83
N GLN A 345 1.29 2.27 26.08
CA GLN A 345 0.90 2.86 27.36
C GLN A 345 -0.62 2.98 27.38
N GLY A 346 -1.26 2.65 28.50
CA GLY A 346 -2.72 2.68 28.64
C GLY A 346 -3.32 4.00 28.16
N THR A 347 -4.45 3.92 27.46
CA THR A 347 -5.14 5.07 26.87
C THR A 347 -5.42 6.15 27.92
N THR A 348 -4.60 7.19 27.99
CA THR A 348 -5.08 8.49 28.46
C THR A 348 -5.93 9.04 27.32
N SER A 349 -7.22 8.78 27.36
CA SER A 349 -8.20 9.46 26.51
C SER A 349 -8.09 10.96 26.78
N PHE A 350 -7.27 11.64 25.98
CA PHE A 350 -7.21 13.10 25.94
C PHE A 350 -8.53 13.57 25.33
N ASN A 351 -9.49 13.87 26.21
CA ASN A 351 -10.75 14.46 25.83
C ASN A 351 -10.48 15.96 25.55
N PRO A 352 -10.59 16.46 24.30
CA PRO A 352 -10.23 17.86 23.97
C PRO A 352 -11.21 18.90 24.54
N HIS A 353 -12.12 18.51 25.43
CA HIS A 353 -13.21 19.34 25.93
C HIS A 353 -13.09 19.79 27.39
N ASN A 354 -11.93 19.61 28.03
CA ASN A 354 -11.71 20.19 29.37
C ASN A 354 -10.61 21.25 29.36
N ASN A 355 -10.84 22.33 28.63
CA ASN A 355 -10.20 23.62 28.89
C ASN A 355 -11.25 24.72 28.80
N SER A 356 -11.94 24.94 29.92
CA SER A 356 -12.86 26.05 30.10
C SER A 356 -12.10 27.38 30.16
N ARG A 357 -11.94 28.05 29.02
CA ARG A 357 -11.85 29.51 28.97
C ARG A 357 -12.89 30.02 27.97
N LYS A 358 -13.88 30.72 28.54
CA LYS A 358 -15.04 31.31 27.87
C LYS A 358 -14.61 32.37 26.86
N SER A 359 -15.09 32.26 25.62
CA SER A 359 -15.51 33.41 24.80
C SER A 359 -16.45 32.94 23.68
N PRO A 360 -17.50 33.71 23.32
CA PRO A 360 -18.64 33.18 22.58
C PRO A 360 -18.54 33.49 21.09
N VAL A 361 -18.68 32.47 20.23
CA VAL A 361 -19.10 32.69 18.84
C VAL A 361 -20.20 31.68 18.50
N LYS A 362 -21.30 32.22 18.02
CA LYS A 362 -22.62 31.60 17.83
C LYS A 362 -22.58 30.44 16.84
N ASN A 363 -23.01 29.25 17.26
CA ASN A 363 -23.47 28.20 16.37
C ASN A 363 -24.93 28.43 15.98
N LYS A 364 -25.18 28.54 14.68
CA LYS A 364 -26.50 28.52 14.07
C LYS A 364 -26.69 27.12 13.49
N TYR A 365 -27.91 26.60 13.62
CA TYR A 365 -28.42 25.30 13.15
C TYR A 365 -28.24 24.11 14.10
N GLN A 366 -29.11 24.10 15.11
CA GLN A 366 -29.63 22.90 15.73
C GLN A 366 -31.14 22.84 15.43
N SER A 367 -31.58 21.72 14.87
CA SER A 367 -32.95 21.19 14.64
C SER A 367 -32.85 20.43 13.30
N ILE A 368 -33.25 19.17 13.17
CA ILE A 368 -34.47 18.52 13.63
C ILE A 368 -34.21 17.03 13.90
N SER A 369 -34.95 16.54 14.89
CA SER A 369 -35.04 15.22 15.50
C SER A 369 -35.65 14.10 14.63
N GLN A 370 -35.24 12.87 14.95
CA GLN A 370 -36.02 11.61 15.02
C GLN A 370 -37.15 11.35 14.00
N VAL A 371 -37.00 10.27 13.20
CA VAL A 371 -38.13 9.50 12.65
C VAL A 371 -37.78 7.99 12.65
N THR A 372 -38.68 7.18 13.22
CA THR A 372 -38.69 5.71 13.29
C THR A 372 -39.22 5.05 11.99
N PRO A 373 -39.02 3.73 11.79
CA PRO A 373 -39.09 3.09 10.48
C PRO A 373 -40.49 2.59 10.08
N GLY A 374 -40.87 2.80 8.82
CA GLY A 374 -41.97 2.09 8.18
C GLY A 374 -42.68 2.91 7.10
N GLN A 375 -42.29 2.73 5.83
CA GLN A 375 -43.17 2.65 4.65
C GLN A 375 -42.33 2.56 3.37
N LEU A 376 -42.56 1.51 2.58
CA LEU A 376 -42.09 1.39 1.20
C LEU A 376 -42.67 2.53 0.37
N ILE A 377 -41.82 3.33 -0.27
CA ILE A 377 -42.21 4.17 -1.40
C ILE A 377 -41.18 4.02 -2.53
N SER A 378 -41.74 3.73 -3.71
CA SER A 378 -41.12 3.48 -5.00
C SER A 378 -40.02 4.49 -5.39
N VAL A 379 -38.83 3.96 -5.71
CA VAL A 379 -37.71 4.72 -6.29
C VAL A 379 -38.00 4.92 -7.79
N SER A 380 -38.87 5.87 -8.12
CA SER A 380 -39.13 6.25 -9.53
C SER A 380 -39.20 7.75 -9.76
N SER A 381 -38.85 8.58 -8.77
CA SER A 381 -39.10 10.03 -8.83
C SER A 381 -37.87 10.92 -8.58
N GLN A 382 -36.69 10.36 -8.29
CA GLN A 382 -35.47 11.16 -8.06
C GLN A 382 -34.45 11.13 -9.22
N ILE A 383 -34.71 10.36 -10.28
CA ILE A 383 -33.94 10.44 -11.54
C ILE A 383 -34.67 11.37 -12.52
N ARG A 384 -34.96 12.62 -12.10
CA ARG A 384 -35.46 13.67 -13.01
C ARG A 384 -34.83 15.05 -12.81
N ILE A 385 -33.92 15.21 -11.85
CA ILE A 385 -33.30 16.52 -11.55
C ILE A 385 -31.80 16.62 -11.94
N LEU A 386 -31.21 15.56 -12.52
CA LEU A 386 -29.80 15.57 -12.97
C LEU A 386 -29.59 15.36 -14.48
N LYS A 387 -30.61 15.60 -15.32
CA LYS A 387 -30.55 15.46 -16.79
C LYS A 387 -30.80 16.76 -17.59
N ALA A 388 -30.48 17.92 -17.02
CA ALA A 388 -30.65 19.22 -17.70
C ALA A 388 -29.35 20.02 -17.91
N SER A 389 -28.15 19.43 -17.72
CA SER A 389 -26.86 20.14 -17.92
C SER A 389 -25.96 19.57 -19.03
N ALA A 390 -26.41 18.56 -19.80
CA ALA A 390 -25.62 18.02 -20.91
C ALA A 390 -26.54 17.81 -22.12
N GLY A 391 -26.54 18.78 -23.04
CA GLY A 391 -27.35 18.75 -24.25
C GLY A 391 -26.97 17.60 -25.19
N LEU A 392 -27.58 16.44 -25.00
CA LEU A 392 -27.50 15.28 -25.90
C LEU A 392 -28.93 14.80 -26.22
N SER A 393 -29.28 14.81 -27.51
CA SER A 393 -30.57 14.36 -28.03
C SER A 393 -30.56 12.85 -28.26
N LEU A 394 -31.48 12.12 -27.63
CA LEU A 394 -31.76 10.71 -27.91
C LEU A 394 -33.01 10.64 -28.80
N ARG A 395 -32.91 10.05 -30.00
CA ARG A 395 -34.10 9.62 -30.76
C ARG A 395 -34.37 8.12 -30.51
N PRO A 396 -35.62 7.72 -30.22
CA PRO A 396 -35.99 6.32 -30.11
C PRO A 396 -36.12 5.66 -31.48
N VAL A 397 -35.70 4.39 -31.58
CA VAL A 397 -35.98 3.49 -32.71
C VAL A 397 -37.42 2.95 -32.57
N PRO A 398 -38.25 2.90 -33.63
CA PRO A 398 -39.62 2.39 -33.53
C PRO A 398 -39.65 0.85 -33.40
N PRO A 399 -40.67 0.27 -32.74
CA PRO A 399 -40.72 -1.16 -32.47
C PRO A 399 -41.09 -1.97 -33.72
N ALA A 400 -40.33 -3.03 -33.99
CA ALA A 400 -40.71 -4.07 -34.93
C ALA A 400 -41.85 -4.92 -34.36
N ARG A 401 -42.88 -5.19 -35.16
CA ARG A 401 -44.01 -6.05 -34.80
C ARG A 401 -43.64 -7.54 -34.97
N HIS A 402 -44.08 -8.34 -34.01
CA HIS A 402 -44.22 -9.82 -34.00
C HIS A 402 -42.97 -10.69 -33.81
N ALA A 403 -42.76 -11.17 -32.57
CA ALA A 403 -42.76 -12.59 -32.15
C ALA A 403 -42.16 -12.76 -30.72
N GLU A 404 -42.89 -13.42 -29.83
CA GLU A 404 -42.47 -13.86 -28.48
C GLU A 404 -41.61 -15.16 -28.54
N PRO A 405 -41.00 -15.64 -27.43
CA PRO A 405 -40.24 -14.91 -26.41
C PRO A 405 -38.92 -15.64 -26.02
N HIS A 406 -37.77 -15.01 -26.11
CA HIS A 406 -36.63 -15.37 -25.25
C HIS A 406 -35.76 -14.13 -24.96
N VAL A 407 -35.69 -13.78 -23.67
CA VAL A 407 -34.64 -13.04 -22.94
C VAL A 407 -33.79 -12.07 -23.79
N HIS A 408 -34.17 -10.79 -23.84
CA HIS A 408 -33.31 -9.73 -24.37
C HIS A 408 -32.46 -9.10 -23.26
N GLN A 409 -31.14 -9.20 -23.42
CA GLN A 409 -30.14 -8.35 -22.79
C GLN A 409 -30.09 -7.02 -23.57
N ASP A 410 -30.11 -5.89 -22.86
CA ASP A 410 -29.94 -4.56 -23.46
C ASP A 410 -28.49 -4.35 -23.90
N LEU A 411 -28.26 -4.37 -25.22
CA LEU A 411 -27.01 -3.98 -25.87
C LEU A 411 -27.07 -2.48 -26.21
N TRP A 412 -26.11 -1.71 -25.68
CA TRP A 412 -25.82 -0.34 -26.10
C TRP A 412 -24.41 -0.29 -26.71
N VAL A 413 -24.29 0.19 -27.95
CA VAL A 413 -23.01 0.39 -28.65
C VAL A 413 -22.63 1.87 -28.59
N TRP A 414 -21.38 2.17 -28.26
CA TRP A 414 -20.79 3.51 -28.38
C TRP A 414 -19.90 3.54 -29.63
N GLU A 415 -20.21 4.39 -30.61
CA GLU A 415 -19.29 4.76 -31.69
C GLU A 415 -18.76 6.18 -31.42
N GLY A 416 -17.43 6.31 -31.38
CA GLY A 416 -16.73 7.60 -31.28
C GLY A 416 -15.98 7.89 -32.59
N PHE A 417 -16.38 8.97 -33.25
CA PHE A 417 -15.83 9.48 -34.51
C PHE A 417 -14.41 10.04 -34.35
N ALA A 418 -13.60 9.82 -35.38
CA ALA A 418 -12.34 10.51 -35.62
C ALA A 418 -12.57 11.97 -36.08
N ALA A 419 -11.80 12.89 -35.50
CA ALA A 419 -11.28 14.11 -36.13
C ALA A 419 -10.11 14.64 -35.29
#